data_AF-A0A154W2Y7-F1
#
_entry.id   AF-A0A154W2Y7-F1
#
_cell.length_a   1.000
_cell.length_b   1.000
_cell.length_c   1.000
_cell.angle_alpha   90.00
_cell.angle_beta   90.00
_cell.angle_gamma   90.00
#
_symmetry.space_group_name_H-M   'P 1'
#
loop_
_entity.id
_entity.type
_entity.pdbx_description
1 polymer ?
#
loop_
_entity_poly.entity_id
_entity_poly.type
_entity_poly.pdbx_seq_one_letter_code
_entity_poly.pdbx_strand_id
1 'polypeptide(L)'
;MRYLGKISGTGKLQCPSGETATTAYEFDGYYRRQGGVTSCGEIQLSPTVLKGVFGLPGLQLITEDGRRLNLRFSEKTLPPNSKYAHVDVTGDLPTTPQTWRH
;
A
#
# COMPACT_ATOMS: atom_id res chain seq x y z
N MET A 1 -4.10 1.24 20.48
CA MET A 1 -4.29 1.29 19.02
C MET A 1 -5.70 0.78 18.73
N ARG A 2 -6.48 1.43 17.85
CA ARG A 2 -7.86 1.02 17.52
C ARG A 2 -7.92 0.64 16.05
N TYR A 3 -8.38 -0.56 15.73
CA TYR A 3 -8.63 -0.97 14.36
C TYR A 3 -9.76 -0.15 13.73
N LEU A 4 -9.56 0.31 12.50
CA LEU A 4 -10.54 1.11 11.73
C LEU A 4 -11.31 0.27 10.71
N GLY A 5 -10.71 -0.83 10.22
CA GLY A 5 -11.24 -1.63 9.12
C GLY A 5 -10.20 -1.76 8.00
N LYS A 6 -10.66 -2.19 6.82
CA LYS A 6 -9.88 -2.39 5.61
C LYS A 6 -10.24 -1.39 4.52
N ILE A 7 -9.27 -1.04 3.68
CA ILE A 7 -9.49 -0.48 2.35
C ILE A 7 -8.88 -1.42 1.32
N SER A 8 -9.57 -1.64 0.22
CA SER A 8 -9.08 -2.44 -0.88
C SER A 8 -9.55 -1.85 -2.21
N GLY A 9 -8.83 -2.18 -3.27
CA GLY A 9 -9.16 -1.73 -4.61
C GLY A 9 -7.97 -1.84 -5.56
N THR A 10 -8.05 -1.06 -6.63
CA THR A 10 -7.02 -0.96 -7.66
C THR A 10 -6.46 0.46 -7.74
N GLY A 11 -5.27 0.56 -8.29
CA GLY A 11 -4.59 1.84 -8.51
C GLY A 11 -3.35 1.69 -9.39
N LYS A 12 -2.63 2.79 -9.55
CA LYS A 12 -1.35 2.82 -10.25
C LYS A 12 -0.22 2.97 -9.23
N LEU A 13 0.65 1.97 -9.17
CA LEU A 13 1.93 2.11 -8.49
C LEU A 13 2.85 2.94 -9.38
N GLN A 14 3.43 4.00 -8.84
CA GLN A 14 4.38 4.88 -9.46
C GLN A 14 5.74 4.71 -8.78
N CYS A 15 6.74 4.42 -9.59
CA CYS A 15 8.14 4.34 -9.16
C CYS A 15 8.80 5.71 -9.27
N PRO A 16 9.87 5.98 -8.50
CA PRO A 16 10.66 7.19 -8.66
C PRO A 16 11.24 7.39 -10.07
N SER A 17 11.46 6.30 -10.81
CA SER A 17 11.88 6.31 -12.23
C SER A 17 10.80 6.84 -13.19
N GLY A 18 9.57 7.04 -12.72
CA GLY A 18 8.42 7.45 -13.54
C GLY A 18 7.65 6.28 -14.14
N GLU A 19 8.14 5.04 -14.03
CA GLU A 19 7.40 3.86 -14.44
C GLU A 19 6.14 3.66 -13.60
N THR A 20 5.07 3.19 -14.25
CA THR A 20 3.80 2.92 -13.57
C THR A 20 3.29 1.52 -13.86
N ALA A 21 2.66 0.89 -12.87
CA ALA A 21 2.05 -0.43 -12.99
C ALA A 21 0.69 -0.51 -12.30
N THR A 22 -0.27 -1.17 -12.94
CA THR A 22 -1.55 -1.50 -12.30
C THR A 22 -1.32 -2.41 -11.11
N THR A 23 -1.88 -2.03 -9.97
CA THR A 23 -1.69 -2.70 -8.68
C THR A 23 -3.04 -2.85 -8.00
N ALA A 24 -3.33 -4.05 -7.48
CA ALA A 24 -4.42 -4.23 -6.53
C ALA A 24 -3.86 -4.14 -5.11
N TYR A 25 -4.67 -3.72 -4.14
CA TYR A 25 -4.25 -3.58 -2.76
C TYR A 25 -5.34 -4.00 -1.78
N GLU A 26 -4.90 -4.45 -0.61
CA GLU A 26 -5.73 -4.64 0.59
C GLU A 26 -4.94 -4.14 1.80
N PHE A 27 -5.44 -3.12 2.48
CA PHE A 27 -4.78 -2.49 3.61
C PHE A 27 -5.68 -2.42 4.84
N ASP A 28 -5.11 -2.78 5.98
CA ASP A 28 -5.70 -2.59 7.30
C ASP A 28 -5.38 -1.20 7.83
N GLY A 29 -6.37 -0.56 8.45
CA GLY A 29 -6.26 0.75 9.07
C GLY A 29 -6.27 0.69 10.59
N TYR A 30 -5.40 1.47 11.22
CA TYR A 30 -5.31 1.55 12.67
C TYR A 30 -5.15 3.00 13.12
N TYR A 31 -5.94 3.42 14.10
CA TYR A 31 -5.79 4.71 14.76
C TYR A 31 -4.94 4.61 16.02
N ARG A 32 -3.94 5.48 16.15
CA ARG A 32 -3.14 5.70 17.35
C ARG A 32 -3.36 7.13 17.85
N ARG A 33 -3.64 7.28 19.16
CA ARG A 33 -3.90 8.57 19.82
C ARG A 33 -2.75 9.56 19.63
N GLN A 34 -1.52 9.07 19.67
CA GLN A 34 -0.31 9.80 19.30
C GLN A 34 0.19 9.22 17.97
N GLY A 35 0.00 9.93 16.86
CA GLY A 35 0.46 9.51 15.53
C GLY A 35 -0.62 9.37 14.45
N GLY A 36 -1.91 9.47 14.79
CA GLY A 36 -2.99 9.48 13.81
C GLY A 36 -3.28 8.10 13.21
N VAL A 37 -3.65 8.06 11.93
CA VAL A 37 -3.96 6.81 11.22
C VAL A 37 -2.67 6.23 10.64
N THR A 38 -2.42 4.96 10.97
CA THR A 38 -1.37 4.13 10.38
C THR A 38 -2.00 2.99 9.62
N SER A 39 -1.37 2.51 8.56
CA SER A 39 -1.90 1.42 7.76
C SER A 39 -0.79 0.50 7.27
N CYS A 40 -1.13 -0.77 7.07
CA CYS A 40 -0.27 -1.79 6.50
C CYS A 40 -1.12 -2.82 5.77
N GLY A 41 -0.54 -3.58 4.86
CA GLY A 41 -1.24 -4.67 4.20
C GLY A 41 -0.48 -5.17 3.01
N GLU A 42 -1.19 -5.55 1.95
CA GLU A 42 -0.64 -6.23 0.80
C GLU A 42 -0.91 -5.44 -0.48
N ILE A 43 0.08 -5.47 -1.38
CA ILE A 43 -0.12 -5.12 -2.79
C ILE A 43 0.05 -6.36 -3.66
N GLN A 44 -0.72 -6.40 -4.74
CA GLN A 44 -0.64 -7.44 -5.75
C GLN A 44 -0.16 -6.87 -7.08
N LEU A 45 0.88 -7.50 -7.63
CA LEU A 45 1.55 -7.13 -8.87
C LEU A 45 1.87 -8.38 -9.70
N SER A 46 2.22 -8.18 -10.97
CA SER A 46 2.84 -9.27 -11.73
C SER A 46 4.22 -9.59 -11.12
N PRO A 47 4.67 -10.86 -11.13
CA PRO A 47 5.95 -11.23 -10.52
C PRO A 47 7.15 -10.45 -11.07
N THR A 48 7.14 -10.18 -12.38
CA THR A 48 8.19 -9.41 -13.05
C THR A 48 8.24 -7.97 -12.54
N VAL A 49 7.09 -7.31 -12.44
CA VAL A 49 7.01 -5.94 -11.93
C VAL A 49 7.38 -5.91 -10.45
N LEU A 50 6.82 -6.81 -9.64
CA LEU A 50 7.11 -6.87 -8.20
C LEU A 50 8.61 -7.03 -7.95
N LYS A 51 9.27 -7.93 -8.69
CA LYS A 51 10.73 -8.12 -8.61
C LYS A 51 11.50 -6.85 -8.98
N GLY A 52 11.01 -6.06 -9.94
CA GLY A 52 11.66 -4.82 -10.38
C GLY A 52 11.53 -3.67 -9.37
N VAL A 53 10.43 -3.64 -8.61
CA VAL A 53 10.16 -2.55 -7.65
C VAL A 53 10.51 -2.88 -6.21
N PHE A 54 10.67 -4.16 -5.87
CA PHE A 54 10.91 -4.59 -4.50
C PHE A 54 12.15 -3.95 -3.89
N GLY A 55 12.00 -3.40 -2.68
CA GLY A 55 13.06 -2.72 -1.95
C GLY A 55 13.36 -1.28 -2.43
N LEU A 56 12.74 -0.81 -3.52
CA LEU A 56 12.89 0.59 -3.94
C LEU A 56 12.21 1.54 -2.94
N PRO A 57 12.86 2.63 -2.54
CA PRO A 57 12.23 3.66 -1.74
C PRO A 57 11.33 4.55 -2.60
N GLY A 58 10.45 5.33 -1.95
CA GLY A 58 9.68 6.38 -2.64
C GLY A 58 8.59 5.87 -3.58
N LEU A 59 8.14 4.63 -3.41
CA LEU A 59 6.99 4.10 -4.14
C LEU A 59 5.70 4.80 -3.72
N GLN A 60 4.89 5.18 -4.70
CA GLN A 60 3.58 5.79 -4.47
C GLN A 60 2.48 4.99 -5.16
N LEU A 61 1.41 4.70 -4.44
CA LEU A 61 0.18 4.17 -5.02
C LEU A 61 -0.81 5.32 -5.18
N ILE A 62 -1.22 5.57 -6.41
CA ILE A 62 -2.33 6.45 -6.74
C ILE A 62 -3.59 5.58 -6.89
N THR A 63 -4.49 5.67 -5.92
CA THR A 63 -5.74 4.91 -5.94
C THR A 63 -6.72 5.47 -6.98
N GLU A 64 -7.70 4.67 -7.40
CA GLU A 64 -8.73 5.11 -8.34
C GLU A 64 -9.56 6.29 -7.82
N ASP A 65 -9.75 6.42 -6.51
CA ASP A 65 -10.41 7.57 -5.87
C ASP A 65 -9.45 8.76 -5.65
N GLY A 66 -8.24 8.70 -6.22
CA GLY A 66 -7.31 9.82 -6.31
C GLY A 66 -6.38 10.03 -5.10
N ARG A 67 -6.38 9.13 -4.13
CA ARG A 67 -5.49 9.22 -2.97
C ARG A 67 -4.06 8.90 -3.36
N ARG A 68 -3.10 9.59 -2.75
CA ARG A 68 -1.68 9.31 -2.87
C ARG A 68 -1.16 8.64 -1.61
N LEU A 69 -0.87 7.36 -1.72
CA LEU A 69 -0.35 6.54 -0.62
C LEU A 69 1.14 6.27 -0.84
N ASN A 70 1.96 6.51 0.17
CA ASN A 70 3.38 6.14 0.14
C ASN A 70 3.53 4.72 0.65
N LEU A 71 4.23 3.88 -0.11
CA LEU A 71 4.45 2.48 0.22
C LEU A 71 5.90 2.22 0.60
N ARG A 72 6.09 1.39 1.61
CA ARG A 72 7.39 0.84 1.98
C ARG A 72 7.25 -0.65 2.22
N PHE A 73 8.05 -1.48 1.56
CA PHE A 73 8.06 -2.92 1.83
C PHE A 73 8.44 -3.19 3.29
N SER A 74 7.60 -3.97 3.97
CA SER A 74 7.82 -4.39 5.35
C SER A 74 8.76 -5.60 5.41
N GLU A 75 8.80 -6.39 4.34
CA GLU A 75 9.62 -7.59 4.22
C GLU A 75 11.04 -7.27 3.73
N LYS A 76 12.01 -8.05 4.19
CA LYS A 76 13.42 -7.94 3.76
C LYS A 76 13.75 -8.79 2.53
N THR A 77 12.92 -9.79 2.24
CA THR A 77 13.14 -10.77 1.18
C THR A 77 11.85 -11.01 0.44
N LEU A 78 11.92 -11.10 -0.89
CA LEU A 78 10.79 -11.43 -1.73
C LEU A 78 10.89 -12.90 -2.17
N PRO A 79 9.89 -13.76 -1.89
CA PRO A 79 9.87 -15.12 -2.41
C PRO A 79 9.89 -15.16 -3.94
N PRO A 80 10.57 -16.14 -4.56
CA PRO A 80 10.56 -16.30 -6.01
C PRO A 80 9.14 -16.39 -6.56
N ASN A 81 8.87 -15.69 -7.67
CA ASN A 81 7.57 -15.65 -8.33
C ASN A 81 6.40 -15.14 -7.48
N SER A 82 6.66 -14.46 -6.36
CA SER A 82 5.60 -13.86 -5.55
C SER A 82 4.81 -12.86 -6.38
N LYS A 83 3.49 -12.83 -6.14
CA LYS A 83 2.57 -11.82 -6.66
C LYS A 83 2.14 -10.82 -5.60
N TYR A 84 2.47 -11.10 -4.34
CA TYR A 84 2.07 -10.31 -3.18
C TYR A 84 3.30 -9.85 -2.42
N ALA A 85 3.20 -8.67 -1.81
CA ALA A 85 4.22 -8.19 -0.89
C ALA A 85 3.57 -7.34 0.19
N HIS A 86 4.08 -7.48 1.42
CA HIS A 86 3.62 -6.67 2.53
C HIS A 86 4.26 -5.29 2.52
N VAL A 87 3.44 -4.27 2.76
CA VAL A 87 3.84 -2.87 2.79
C VAL A 87 3.29 -2.15 4.02
N ASP A 88 4.12 -1.27 4.57
CA ASP A 88 3.68 -0.19 5.44
C ASP A 88 3.17 0.95 4.55
N VAL A 89 2.04 1.53 4.94
CA VAL A 89 1.33 2.54 4.16
C VAL A 89 1.20 3.84 4.95
N THR A 90 1.56 4.94 4.30
CA THR A 90 1.42 6.31 4.83
C THR A 90 0.92 7.25 3.72
N GLY A 91 0.79 8.55 4.00
CA GLY A 91 0.26 9.53 3.05
C GLY A 91 -1.22 9.80 3.29
N ASP A 92 -1.99 9.89 2.22
CA ASP A 92 -3.39 10.34 2.25
C ASP A 92 -4.36 9.24 2.71
N LEU A 93 -4.10 8.65 3.87
CA LEU A 93 -4.95 7.63 4.48
C LEU A 93 -6.30 8.22 4.93
N PRO A 94 -7.42 7.48 4.78
CA PRO A 94 -8.71 7.95 5.25
C PRO A 94 -8.72 8.17 6.77
N THR A 95 -9.08 9.38 7.19
CA THR A 95 -9.18 9.74 8.62
C THR A 95 -10.56 9.42 9.22
N THR A 96 -11.56 9.18 8.37
CA THR A 96 -12.94 8.89 8.75
C THR A 96 -13.21 7.38 8.76
N PRO A 97 -13.81 6.83 9.84
CA PRO A 97 -14.11 5.40 9.93
C PRO A 97 -15.02 4.86 8.81
N GLN A 98 -15.92 5.67 8.22
CA GLN A 98 -16.88 5.17 7.23
C GLN A 98 -16.24 4.70 5.91
N THR A 99 -15.03 5.15 5.61
CA THR A 99 -14.27 4.72 4.43
C THR A 99 -13.63 3.35 4.63
N TRP A 100 -13.41 2.96 5.89
CA TRP A 100 -12.86 1.67 6.26
C TRP A 100 -14.00 0.65 6.36
N ARG A 101 -13.85 -0.49 5.67
CA ARG A 101 -14.84 -1.58 5.67
C ARG A 101 -14.47 -2.61 6.73
N HIS A 102 -15.47 -3.23 7.38
CA HIS A 102 -15.25 -4.31 8.33
C HIS A 102 -15.13 -5.66 7.64
#